data_AF-K7AF76-F1
#
_entry.id   AF-K7AF76-F1
#
_cell.length_a   1.000
_cell.length_b   1.000
_cell.length_c   1.000
_cell.angle_alpha   90.00
_cell.angle_beta   90.00
_cell.angle_gamma   90.00
#
_symmetry.space_group_name_H-M   'P 1'
#
loop_
_entity.id
_entity.type
_entity.pdbx_description
1 polymer ?
#
loop_
_entity_poly.entity_id
_entity_poly.type
_entity_poly.pdbx_seq_one_letter_code
_entity_poly.pdbx_strand_id
1 'polypeptide(L)'
;VAKARRKLRGLIAEKNCAPLMLRIAWHSAGTFDVATKTGGPFGTMRCPAELAHGANAGLDIAVRLLEPIKEQVPILSYADFYQLAGVVAVEITGGPEVPFHPGRQDKTEPPPEGRLPDATLGSDHLRQVFTAQMGLSDQDIVALS
;
A
#
# COMPACT_ATOMS: atom_id res chain seq x y z
N VAL A 1 -9.35 9.12 -11.84
CA VAL A 1 -9.33 9.11 -10.35
C VAL A 1 -10.73 9.13 -9.73
N ALA A 2 -11.57 10.15 -9.94
CA ALA A 2 -12.88 10.27 -9.27
C ALA A 2 -13.81 9.04 -9.42
N LYS A 3 -13.90 8.46 -10.63
CA LYS A 3 -14.65 7.22 -10.88
C LYS A 3 -14.17 6.04 -10.02
N ALA A 4 -12.84 5.88 -9.90
CA ALA A 4 -12.23 4.81 -9.10
C ALA A 4 -12.55 5.01 -7.61
N ARG A 5 -12.39 6.24 -7.10
CA ARG A 5 -12.70 6.59 -5.70
C ARG A 5 -14.13 6.22 -5.31
N ARG A 6 -15.13 6.56 -6.13
CA ARG A 6 -16.53 6.19 -5.89
C ARG A 6 -16.75 4.68 -5.85
N LYS A 7 -16.14 3.93 -6.77
CA LYS A 7 -16.25 2.47 -6.83
C LYS A 7 -15.56 1.80 -5.63
N LEU A 8 -14.37 2.27 -5.26
CA LEU A 8 -13.64 1.80 -4.08
C LEU A 8 -14.46 2.03 -2.80
N ARG A 9 -15.09 3.20 -2.63
CA ARG A 9 -15.98 3.46 -1.48
C ARG A 9 -17.10 2.42 -1.38
N GLY A 10 -17.76 2.12 -2.50
CA GLY A 10 -18.82 1.10 -2.56
C GLY A 10 -18.31 -0.28 -2.15
N LEU A 11 -17.24 -0.76 -2.80
CA LEU A 11 -16.66 -2.09 -2.52
C LEU A 11 -16.20 -2.22 -1.07
N ILE A 12 -15.45 -1.23 -0.57
CA ILE A 12 -14.80 -1.31 0.73
C ILE A 12 -15.83 -1.36 1.86
N ALA A 13 -16.90 -0.56 1.75
CA ALA A 13 -18.00 -0.60 2.70
C ALA A 13 -18.80 -1.91 2.60
N GLU A 14 -19.15 -2.34 1.39
CA GLU A 14 -19.97 -3.55 1.18
C GLU A 14 -19.26 -4.83 1.64
N LYS A 15 -17.95 -4.95 1.36
CA LYS A 15 -17.15 -6.13 1.71
C LYS A 15 -16.52 -6.04 3.10
N ASN A 16 -16.72 -4.93 3.81
CA ASN A 16 -16.11 -4.67 5.11
C ASN A 16 -14.58 -4.96 5.14
N CYS A 17 -13.87 -4.49 4.12
CA CYS A 17 -12.47 -4.86 3.87
C CYS A 17 -11.48 -3.69 3.99
N ALA A 18 -11.89 -2.58 4.61
CA ALA A 18 -11.05 -1.39 4.78
C ALA A 18 -9.67 -1.69 5.41
N PRO A 19 -9.55 -2.50 6.49
CA PRO A 19 -8.24 -2.80 7.07
C PRO A 19 -7.29 -3.50 6.09
N LEU A 20 -7.82 -4.39 5.24
CA LEU A 20 -7.04 -5.10 4.23
C LEU A 20 -6.60 -4.16 3.09
N MET A 21 -7.45 -3.20 2.70
CA MET A 21 -7.11 -2.19 1.69
C MET A 21 -6.07 -1.19 2.20
N LEU A 22 -6.12 -0.82 3.48
CA LEU A 22 -5.07 -0.03 4.10
C LEU A 22 -3.75 -0.82 4.15
N ARG A 23 -3.81 -2.12 4.52
CA ARG A 23 -2.64 -2.99 4.57
C ARG A 23 -1.97 -3.15 3.20
N ILE A 24 -2.71 -3.39 2.11
CA ILE A 24 -2.08 -3.51 0.78
C ILE A 24 -1.41 -2.18 0.36
N ALA A 25 -2.02 -1.03 0.66
CA ALA A 25 -1.43 0.27 0.38
C ALA A 25 -0.15 0.50 1.20
N TRP A 26 -0.17 0.15 2.48
CA TRP A 26 0.98 0.19 3.40
C TRP A 26 2.12 -0.70 2.91
N HIS A 27 1.85 -2.00 2.69
CA HIS A 27 2.87 -2.97 2.25
C HIS A 27 3.44 -2.62 0.88
N SER A 28 2.64 -2.03 -0.01
CA SER A 28 3.12 -1.56 -1.31
C SER A 28 4.11 -0.38 -1.15
N ALA A 29 3.87 0.52 -0.20
CA ALA A 29 4.71 1.70 0.01
C ALA A 29 5.95 1.40 0.87
N GLY A 30 5.81 0.56 1.89
CA GLY A 30 6.83 0.29 2.92
C GLY A 30 8.06 -0.47 2.43
N THR A 31 8.15 -0.80 1.16
CA THR A 31 9.35 -1.42 0.55
C THR A 31 10.34 -0.39 0.00
N PHE A 32 10.01 0.91 0.07
CA PHE A 32 10.89 1.96 -0.45
C PHE A 32 12.19 2.05 0.35
N ASP A 33 13.30 2.14 -0.38
CA ASP A 33 14.63 2.38 0.16
C ASP A 33 15.20 3.69 -0.40
N VAL A 34 15.47 4.66 0.48
CA VAL A 34 15.92 6.01 0.12
C VAL A 34 17.30 6.05 -0.52
N ALA A 35 18.18 5.13 -0.13
CA ALA A 35 19.57 5.08 -0.61
C ALA A 35 19.64 4.63 -2.06
N THR A 36 18.88 3.58 -2.40
CA THR A 36 18.88 2.95 -3.73
C THR A 36 17.73 3.43 -4.62
N LYS A 37 16.72 4.11 -4.06
CA LYS A 37 15.49 4.55 -4.74
C LYS A 37 14.71 3.39 -5.37
N THR A 38 14.79 2.21 -4.76
CA THR A 38 14.11 0.97 -5.19
C THR A 38 12.92 0.66 -4.29
N GLY A 39 12.02 -0.23 -4.75
CA GLY A 39 10.75 -0.50 -4.07
C GLY A 39 9.82 0.72 -4.07
N GLY A 40 8.87 0.74 -3.13
CA GLY A 40 7.88 1.79 -2.98
C GLY A 40 6.59 1.57 -3.78
N PRO A 41 5.63 2.52 -3.71
CA PRO A 41 4.24 2.31 -4.12
C PRO A 41 4.06 2.37 -5.65
N PHE A 42 4.72 1.49 -6.39
CA PHE A 42 4.76 1.46 -7.86
C PHE A 42 4.05 0.24 -8.45
N GLY A 43 3.00 -0.21 -7.77
CA GLY A 43 2.06 -1.23 -8.24
C GLY A 43 2.56 -2.67 -8.21
N THR A 44 3.81 -2.92 -7.82
CA THR A 44 4.47 -4.24 -7.91
C THR A 44 3.85 -5.32 -7.02
N MET A 45 3.05 -4.95 -6.02
CA MET A 45 2.27 -5.86 -5.17
C MET A 45 1.33 -6.81 -5.94
N ARG A 46 1.05 -6.54 -7.23
CA ARG A 46 0.32 -7.46 -8.12
C ARG A 46 1.17 -8.64 -8.61
N CYS A 47 2.50 -8.53 -8.51
CA CYS A 47 3.45 -9.52 -9.01
C CYS A 47 3.47 -10.74 -8.07
N PRO A 48 3.36 -11.98 -8.59
CA PRO A 48 3.37 -13.19 -7.77
C PRO A 48 4.60 -13.32 -6.87
N ALA A 49 5.77 -12.85 -7.32
CA ALA A 49 7.00 -12.86 -6.53
C ALA A 49 6.89 -11.99 -5.26
N GLU A 50 6.29 -10.79 -5.34
CA GLU A 50 6.12 -9.93 -4.16
C GLU A 50 4.99 -10.42 -3.25
N LEU A 51 3.91 -10.98 -3.82
CA LEU A 51 2.84 -11.61 -3.05
C LEU A 51 3.33 -12.84 -2.26
N ALA A 52 4.37 -13.52 -2.74
CA ALA A 52 4.95 -14.68 -2.08
C ALA A 52 5.82 -14.32 -0.85
N HIS A 53 6.16 -13.04 -0.64
CA HIS A 53 6.90 -12.62 0.55
C HIS A 53 6.09 -12.93 1.82
N GLY A 54 6.73 -13.45 2.86
CA GLY A 54 6.08 -13.88 4.09
C GLY A 54 5.25 -12.79 4.77
N ALA A 55 5.77 -11.56 4.80
CA ALA A 55 5.06 -10.39 5.35
C ALA A 55 3.78 -10.04 4.56
N ASN A 56 3.68 -10.45 3.29
CA ASN A 56 2.55 -10.17 2.40
C ASN A 56 1.48 -11.27 2.40
N ALA A 57 1.60 -12.29 3.26
CA ALA A 57 0.61 -13.35 3.37
C ALA A 57 -0.83 -12.80 3.49
N GLY A 58 -1.71 -13.27 2.61
CA GLY A 58 -3.12 -12.86 2.51
C GLY A 58 -3.39 -11.61 1.66
N LEU A 59 -2.38 -10.91 1.13
CA LEU A 59 -2.60 -9.76 0.25
C LEU A 59 -3.06 -10.15 -1.17
N ASP A 60 -2.94 -11.42 -1.56
CA ASP A 60 -3.54 -11.96 -2.78
C ASP A 60 -5.07 -11.79 -2.78
N ILE A 61 -5.70 -11.88 -1.60
CA ILE A 61 -7.13 -11.64 -1.42
C ILE A 61 -7.46 -10.18 -1.76
N ALA A 62 -6.63 -9.24 -1.31
CA ALA A 62 -6.82 -7.82 -1.57
C ALA A 62 -6.70 -7.50 -3.06
N VAL A 63 -5.66 -8.03 -3.73
CA VAL A 63 -5.47 -7.90 -5.18
C VAL A 63 -6.69 -8.44 -5.93
N ARG A 64 -7.14 -9.66 -5.60
CA ARG A 64 -8.30 -10.30 -6.24
C ARG A 64 -9.62 -9.52 -6.04
N LEU A 65 -9.83 -8.92 -4.87
CA LEU A 65 -11.02 -8.08 -4.62
C LEU A 65 -10.99 -6.77 -5.43
N LEU A 66 -9.79 -6.22 -5.64
CA LEU A 66 -9.57 -4.95 -6.31
C LEU A 66 -9.59 -5.06 -7.84
N GLU A 67 -9.21 -6.21 -8.40
CA GLU A 67 -9.05 -6.43 -9.84
C GLU A 67 -10.30 -6.08 -10.67
N PRO A 68 -11.52 -6.52 -10.32
CA PRO A 68 -12.72 -6.21 -11.11
C PRO A 68 -13.03 -4.71 -11.19
N ILE A 69 -12.59 -3.92 -10.19
CA ILE A 69 -12.72 -2.46 -10.23
C ILE A 69 -11.59 -1.86 -11.06
N LYS A 70 -10.37 -2.37 -10.92
CA LYS A 70 -9.20 -1.93 -11.68
C LYS A 70 -9.43 -2.04 -13.19
N GLU A 71 -10.02 -3.14 -13.65
CA GLU A 71 -10.39 -3.36 -15.06
C GLU A 71 -11.33 -2.29 -15.61
N GLN A 72 -12.16 -1.68 -14.76
CA GLN A 72 -13.10 -0.62 -15.15
C GLN A 72 -12.48 0.78 -15.19
N VAL A 73 -11.21 0.90 -14.78
CA VAL A 73 -10.40 2.14 -14.76
C VAL A 73 -9.00 1.91 -15.33
N PRO A 74 -8.86 1.43 -16.58
CA PRO A 74 -7.58 1.01 -17.15
C PRO A 74 -6.55 2.15 -17.27
N ILE A 75 -7.02 3.40 -17.29
CA ILE A 75 -6.17 4.62 -17.36
C ILE A 75 -5.36 4.83 -16.07
N LEU A 76 -5.82 4.32 -14.92
CA LEU A 76 -5.07 4.40 -13.68
C LEU A 76 -4.03 3.28 -13.61
N SER A 77 -2.81 3.63 -13.22
CA SER A 77 -1.79 2.66 -12.82
C SER A 77 -2.27 1.84 -11.62
N TYR A 78 -1.75 0.62 -11.45
CA TYR A 78 -1.95 -0.15 -10.23
C TYR A 78 -1.39 0.58 -9.01
N ALA A 79 -0.26 1.27 -9.21
CA ALA A 79 0.38 2.15 -8.23
C ALA A 79 -0.59 3.17 -7.63
N ASP A 80 -1.20 4.01 -8.47
CA ASP A 80 -2.17 5.00 -8.01
C ASP A 80 -3.44 4.33 -7.47
N PHE A 81 -3.86 3.22 -8.06
CA PHE A 81 -5.09 2.53 -7.67
C PHE A 81 -5.01 1.94 -6.26
N TYR A 82 -3.91 1.27 -5.90
CA TYR A 82 -3.71 0.72 -4.56
C TYR A 82 -3.55 1.82 -3.51
N GLN A 83 -2.84 2.89 -3.82
CA GLN A 83 -2.72 4.03 -2.89
C GLN A 83 -4.07 4.74 -2.70
N LEU A 84 -4.87 4.88 -3.76
CA LEU A 84 -6.24 5.40 -3.64
C LEU A 84 -7.13 4.48 -2.81
N ALA A 85 -6.98 3.16 -2.91
CA ALA A 85 -7.72 2.20 -2.08
C ALA A 85 -7.38 2.38 -0.58
N GLY A 86 -6.11 2.59 -0.23
CA GLY A 86 -5.69 2.91 1.13
C GLY A 86 -6.27 4.22 1.65
N VAL A 87 -6.20 5.30 0.86
CA VAL A 87 -6.82 6.59 1.22
C VAL A 87 -8.32 6.46 1.45
N VAL A 88 -9.02 5.76 0.56
CA VAL A 88 -10.46 5.53 0.71
C VAL A 88 -10.79 4.66 1.92
N ALA A 89 -9.93 3.68 2.25
CA ALA A 89 -10.10 2.84 3.42
C ALA A 89 -10.07 3.66 4.72
N VAL A 90 -9.15 4.61 4.84
CA VAL A 90 -9.08 5.52 6.00
C VAL A 90 -10.32 6.42 6.06
N GLU A 91 -10.69 7.02 4.92
CA GLU A 91 -11.83 7.93 4.85
C GLU A 91 -13.17 7.25 5.22
N ILE A 92 -13.39 6.02 4.75
CA ILE A 92 -14.67 5.33 4.95
C ILE A 92 -14.86 4.78 6.36
N THR A 93 -13.78 4.58 7.10
CA THR A 93 -13.81 4.20 8.52
C THR A 93 -13.87 5.41 9.45
N GLY A 94 -14.02 6.63 8.91
CA GLY A 94 -14.13 7.87 9.70
C GLY A 94 -12.80 8.49 10.09
N GLY A 95 -11.69 8.05 9.47
CA GLY A 95 -10.38 8.65 9.63
C GLY A 95 -10.22 9.98 8.89
N PRO A 96 -9.02 10.58 8.94
CA PRO A 96 -8.75 11.86 8.29
C PRO A 96 -8.79 11.76 6.76
N GLU A 97 -9.08 12.89 6.11
CA GLU A 97 -8.94 13.02 4.66
C GLU A 97 -7.46 13.13 4.28
N VAL A 98 -6.89 12.05 3.77
CA VAL A 98 -5.50 12.04 3.26
C VAL A 98 -5.47 12.58 1.82
N PRO A 99 -4.71 13.64 1.51
CA PRO A 99 -4.61 14.17 0.15
C PRO A 99 -4.07 13.13 -0.84
N PHE A 100 -4.73 12.99 -1.99
CA PHE A 100 -4.32 12.06 -3.04
C PHE A 100 -3.90 12.80 -4.30
N HIS A 101 -2.67 12.54 -4.75
CA HIS A 101 -2.12 13.06 -6.00
C HIS A 101 -1.84 11.88 -6.96
N PRO A 102 -2.45 11.86 -8.17
CA PRO A 102 -2.16 10.85 -9.18
C PRO A 102 -0.84 11.15 -9.90
N GLY A 103 -0.32 10.15 -10.61
CA GLY A 103 0.86 10.26 -11.46
C GLY A 103 1.90 9.17 -11.22
N ARG A 104 1.68 8.23 -10.29
CA ARG A 104 2.61 7.11 -10.11
C ARG A 104 2.57 6.20 -11.32
N GLN A 105 3.74 5.81 -11.80
CA GLN A 105 3.88 4.82 -12.86
C GLN A 105 4.07 3.43 -12.27
N ASP A 106 3.55 2.42 -12.96
CA ASP A 106 3.77 1.04 -12.58
C ASP A 106 5.22 0.63 -12.91
N LYS A 107 5.89 0.02 -11.94
CA LYS A 107 7.15 -0.72 -12.17
C LYS A 107 6.83 -2.19 -12.43
N THR A 108 7.78 -2.87 -13.08
CA THR A 108 7.71 -4.30 -13.41
C THR A 108 8.48 -5.16 -12.42
N GLU A 109 9.60 -4.65 -11.91
CA GLU A 109 10.47 -5.38 -10.99
C GLU A 109 10.06 -5.13 -9.53
N PRO A 110 9.64 -6.18 -8.79
CA PRO A 110 9.34 -6.05 -7.37
C PRO A 110 10.62 -5.83 -6.55
N PRO A 111 10.51 -5.21 -5.37
CA PRO A 111 11.62 -5.10 -4.43
C PRO A 111 12.02 -6.47 -3.87
N PRO A 112 13.24 -6.62 -3.32
CA PRO A 112 13.59 -7.81 -2.57
C PRO A 112 12.74 -7.94 -1.29
N GLU A 113 12.55 -9.18 -0.84
CA GLU A 113 11.92 -9.48 0.44
C GLU A 113 12.74 -8.94 1.63
N GLY A 114 12.09 -8.75 2.79
CA GLY A 114 12.77 -8.41 4.05
C GLY A 114 12.80 -6.92 4.41
N ARG A 115 12.16 -6.06 3.61
CA ARG A 115 12.11 -4.60 3.85
C ARG A 115 11.00 -4.13 4.78
N LEU A 116 9.99 -4.97 5.01
CA LEU A 116 8.86 -4.65 5.88
C LEU A 116 9.21 -4.95 7.35
N PRO A 117 8.60 -4.23 8.31
CA PRO A 117 8.94 -4.39 9.72
C PRO A 117 8.53 -5.77 10.26
N ASP A 118 9.29 -6.25 11.24
CA ASP A 118 9.05 -7.50 11.95
C ASP A 118 8.36 -7.16 13.27
N ALA A 119 7.19 -7.76 13.49
CA ALA A 119 6.36 -7.50 14.66
C ALA A 119 6.98 -8.02 15.99
N THR A 120 8.01 -8.86 15.92
CA THR A 120 8.70 -9.41 17.10
C THR A 120 9.86 -8.54 17.58
N LEU A 121 10.23 -7.51 16.82
CA LEU A 121 11.34 -6.61 17.11
C LEU A 121 10.85 -5.26 17.68
N GLY A 122 11.77 -4.53 18.32
CA GLY A 122 11.48 -3.29 19.05
C GLY A 122 11.78 -1.99 18.29
N SER A 123 11.93 -0.90 19.04
CA SER A 123 12.10 0.47 18.51
C SER A 123 13.31 0.66 17.58
N ASP A 124 14.40 -0.06 17.81
CA ASP A 124 15.60 0.05 16.98
C ASP A 124 15.34 -0.47 15.57
N HIS A 125 14.59 -1.57 15.47
CA HIS A 125 14.12 -2.11 14.19
C HIS A 125 13.16 -1.14 13.50
N LEU A 126 12.23 -0.53 14.24
CA LEU A 126 11.33 0.47 13.68
C LEU A 126 12.12 1.65 13.08
N ARG A 127 13.14 2.18 13.76
CA ARG A 127 13.97 3.26 13.21
C ARG A 127 14.81 2.81 12.02
N GLN A 128 15.31 1.57 12.02
CA GLN A 128 16.00 1.02 10.86
C GLN A 128 15.09 0.98 9.62
N VAL A 129 13.86 0.51 9.79
CA VAL A 129 12.91 0.34 8.68
C VAL A 129 12.30 1.68 8.25
N PHE A 130 11.76 2.47 9.18
CA PHE A 130 11.02 3.68 8.83
C PHE A 130 11.94 4.88 8.61
N THR A 131 12.98 5.05 9.43
CA THR A 131 13.85 6.23 9.31
C THR A 131 15.01 5.97 8.35
N ALA A 132 15.83 4.94 8.60
CA ALA A 132 17.02 4.72 7.79
C ALA A 132 16.69 4.23 6.37
N GLN A 133 15.71 3.34 6.22
CA GLN A 133 15.31 2.80 4.92
C GLN A 133 14.24 3.67 4.22
N MET A 134 13.12 4.01 4.85
CA MET A 134 12.03 4.77 4.18
C MET A 134 12.21 6.29 4.21
N GLY A 135 13.01 6.84 5.13
CA GLY A 135 13.21 8.28 5.29
C GLY A 135 12.11 9.02 6.07
N LEU A 136 11.36 8.31 6.93
CA LEU A 136 10.29 8.85 7.78
C LEU A 136 10.82 9.25 9.17
N SER A 137 10.11 10.15 9.84
CA SER A 137 10.46 10.63 11.19
C SER A 137 9.93 9.72 12.30
N ASP A 138 10.45 9.87 13.53
CA ASP A 138 9.90 9.19 14.71
C ASP A 138 8.41 9.53 14.96
N GLN A 139 7.98 10.75 14.62
CA GLN A 139 6.56 11.12 14.69
C GLN A 139 5.72 10.30 13.72
N ASP A 140 6.22 10.05 12.51
CA ASP A 140 5.54 9.25 11.50
C ASP A 140 5.44 7.79 11.94
N ILE A 141 6.48 7.22 12.57
CA ILE A 141 6.45 5.86 13.12
C ILE A 141 5.26 5.69 14.07
N VAL A 142 5.11 6.62 15.00
CA VAL A 142 4.05 6.55 16.01
C VAL A 142 2.67 6.77 15.40
N ALA A 143 2.53 7.74 14.49
CA ALA A 143 1.25 8.04 13.86
C ALA A 143 0.75 6.92 12.91
N LEU A 144 1.68 6.12 12.36
CA LEU A 144 1.38 5.01 11.45
C LEU A 144 1.23 3.65 12.14
N SER A 145 1.47 3.57 13.46
CA SER A 145 1.30 2.35 14.29
C SER A 145 -0.15 2.16 14.72
#